data_AF-K1WUJ2-F1
#
_entry.id   AF-K1WUJ2-F1
#
_cell.length_a   1.000
_cell.length_b   1.000
_cell.length_c   1.000
_cell.angle_alpha   90.00
_cell.angle_beta   90.00
_cell.angle_gamma   90.00
#
_symmetry.space_group_name_H-M   'P 1'
#
loop_
_entity.id
_entity.type
_entity.pdbx_description
1 polymer ?
#
loop_
_entity_poly.entity_id
_entity_poly.type
_entity_poly.pdbx_seq_one_letter_code
_entity_poly.pdbx_strand_id
1 'polypeptide(L)'
;MQLCRNRHEGFGPSSSVSSPLPTSCFTDVILVPLPIWIALALLPILFVLSLHHRRQNYNPSTAYLRFVPRWSWGYIVAATVYYLFIIANALMLTLEIVRLELIHFGIGLIPFVYAGLLIGLLLHWTEGAKGRIRGWQAVNYIIWIGGIAMSVIKVAGLDKEGINLRKESKYPLSDQVTDIAVMAGLYAVIAVLEVVLGVWRRRRRSEVEMPPSPQREPTPFMESAELGRK
;
A
#
# COMPACT_ATOMS: atom_id res chain seq x y z
N MET A 1 -24.69 18.24 -4.79
CA MET A 1 -24.50 17.01 -3.99
C MET A 1 -24.31 17.40 -2.54
N GLN A 2 -25.22 17.04 -1.63
CA GLN A 2 -25.06 17.32 -0.20
C GLN A 2 -24.27 16.17 0.43
N LEU A 3 -23.04 16.44 0.88
CA LEU A 3 -22.06 15.45 1.38
C LEU A 3 -22.59 14.56 2.53
N CYS A 4 -23.48 15.09 3.37
CA CYS A 4 -24.03 14.42 4.55
C CYS A 4 -25.56 14.21 4.49
N ARG A 5 -26.20 14.27 3.31
CA ARG A 5 -27.67 14.16 3.23
C ARG A 5 -28.14 12.81 3.77
N ASN A 6 -29.26 12.81 4.50
CA ASN A 6 -29.91 11.63 5.09
C ASN A 6 -29.07 10.85 6.13
N ARG A 7 -27.97 11.42 6.64
CA ARG A 7 -27.24 10.85 7.80
C ARG A 7 -28.00 11.17 9.09
N HIS A 8 -28.01 10.22 10.02
CA HIS A 8 -28.75 10.36 11.29
C HIS A 8 -28.16 11.49 12.16
N GLU A 9 -26.83 11.65 12.09
CA GLU A 9 -26.11 12.77 12.70
C GLU A 9 -25.61 13.71 11.60
N GLY A 10 -25.67 15.02 11.88
CA GLY A 10 -25.10 16.05 11.01
C GLY A 10 -23.56 16.00 10.95
N PHE A 11 -22.94 17.10 10.52
CA PHE A 11 -21.48 17.21 10.51
C PHE A 11 -20.96 17.66 11.89
N GLY A 12 -20.20 16.81 12.58
CA GLY A 12 -19.61 17.17 13.87
C GLY A 12 -18.51 16.21 14.36
N PRO A 13 -17.56 16.68 15.18
CA PRO A 13 -16.45 15.88 15.70
C PRO A 13 -16.84 14.90 16.82
N SER A 14 -18.04 15.02 17.39
CA SER A 14 -18.55 14.17 18.47
C SER A 14 -19.94 13.65 18.14
N SER A 15 -20.12 12.33 18.21
CA SER A 15 -21.42 11.66 18.07
C SER A 15 -22.19 11.70 19.39
N SER A 16 -23.46 12.08 19.32
CA SER A 16 -24.40 11.95 20.44
C SER A 16 -24.85 10.50 20.67
N VAL A 17 -24.77 9.67 19.63
CA VAL A 17 -25.20 8.26 19.62
C VAL A 17 -24.06 7.30 19.98
N SER A 18 -22.82 7.64 19.63
CA SER A 18 -21.66 6.74 19.68
C SER A 18 -20.44 7.36 20.38
N SER A 19 -20.64 8.22 21.39
CA SER A 19 -19.52 8.80 22.16
C SER A 19 -18.55 7.72 22.69
N PRO A 20 -17.22 7.87 22.49
CA PRO A 20 -16.47 9.05 22.01
C PRO A 20 -16.19 9.09 20.49
N LEU A 21 -16.84 8.25 19.67
CA LEU A 21 -16.62 8.23 18.23
C LEU A 21 -17.21 9.48 17.55
N PRO A 22 -16.58 9.97 16.45
CA PRO A 22 -17.09 11.10 15.68
C PRO A 22 -18.34 10.72 14.89
N THR A 23 -19.08 11.73 14.43
CA THR A 23 -20.26 11.49 13.57
C THR A 23 -19.88 10.71 12.32
N SER A 24 -20.82 9.91 11.83
CA SER A 24 -20.69 9.10 10.62
C SER A 24 -20.24 9.94 9.41
N CYS A 25 -20.77 11.15 9.24
CA CYS A 25 -20.35 12.03 8.15
C CYS A 25 -18.97 12.65 8.36
N PHE A 26 -18.60 13.03 9.59
CA PHE A 26 -17.24 13.52 9.87
C PHE A 26 -16.19 12.45 9.58
N THR A 27 -16.50 11.19 9.89
CA THR A 27 -15.64 10.05 9.56
C THR A 27 -15.44 9.93 8.05
N ASP A 28 -16.52 9.89 7.27
CA ASP A 28 -16.45 9.73 5.81
C ASP A 28 -15.86 10.96 5.07
N VAL A 29 -15.88 12.15 5.68
CA VAL A 29 -15.38 13.39 5.06
C VAL A 29 -13.96 13.76 5.49
N ILE A 30 -13.61 13.55 6.75
CA ILE A 30 -12.34 14.01 7.33
C ILE A 30 -11.41 12.83 7.60
N LEU A 31 -11.89 11.78 8.29
CA LEU A 31 -11.03 10.70 8.77
C LEU A 31 -10.67 9.69 7.67
N VAL A 32 -11.66 9.23 6.90
CA VAL A 32 -11.45 8.28 5.79
C VAL A 32 -10.40 8.76 4.79
N PRO A 33 -10.40 10.02 4.32
CA PRO A 33 -9.38 10.49 3.38
C PRO A 33 -8.06 10.91 4.06
N LEU A 34 -7.98 10.97 5.39
CA LEU A 34 -6.80 11.45 6.13
C LEU A 34 -5.50 10.71 5.77
N PRO A 35 -5.46 9.36 5.67
CA PRO A 35 -4.24 8.66 5.24
C PRO A 35 -3.77 9.08 3.85
N ILE A 36 -4.70 9.43 2.97
CA ILE A 36 -4.43 9.82 1.58
C ILE A 36 -3.88 11.24 1.54
N TRP A 37 -4.43 12.14 2.36
CA TRP A 37 -3.88 13.48 2.54
C TRP A 37 -2.44 13.43 3.08
N ILE A 38 -2.17 12.59 4.07
CA ILE A 38 -0.82 12.36 4.59
C ILE A 38 0.09 11.82 3.48
N ALA A 39 -0.35 10.83 2.72
CA ALA A 39 0.42 10.26 1.62
C ALA A 39 0.74 11.31 0.53
N LEU A 40 -0.26 12.12 0.15
CA LEU A 40 -0.11 13.20 -0.83
C LEU A 40 0.84 14.30 -0.36
N ALA A 41 0.84 14.63 0.94
CA ALA A 41 1.77 15.61 1.51
C ALA A 41 3.21 15.05 1.60
N LEU A 42 3.35 13.77 1.94
CA LEU A 42 4.67 13.14 2.08
C LEU A 42 5.37 12.90 0.75
N LEU A 43 4.63 12.59 -0.32
CA LEU A 43 5.20 12.30 -1.63
C LEU A 43 6.12 13.41 -2.19
N PRO A 44 5.71 14.69 -2.28
CA PRO A 44 6.58 15.75 -2.79
C PRO A 44 7.79 15.99 -1.87
N ILE A 45 7.61 15.86 -0.55
CA ILE A 45 8.70 16.00 0.42
C ILE A 45 9.76 14.92 0.17
N LEU A 46 9.35 13.66 0.10
CA LEU A 46 10.25 12.54 -0.18
C LEU A 46 10.90 12.66 -1.56
N PHE A 47 10.17 13.16 -2.56
CA PHE A 47 10.72 13.41 -3.88
C PHE A 47 11.85 14.44 -3.85
N VAL A 48 11.64 15.60 -3.20
CA VAL A 48 12.66 16.65 -3.05
C VAL A 48 13.88 16.15 -2.28
N LEU A 49 13.66 15.48 -1.14
CA LEU A 49 14.74 14.90 -0.34
C LEU A 49 15.55 13.87 -1.15
N SER A 50 14.87 13.06 -1.97
CA SER A 50 15.52 12.07 -2.82
C SER A 50 16.35 12.72 -3.92
N LEU A 51 15.87 13.82 -4.53
CA LEU A 51 16.64 14.60 -5.49
C LEU A 51 17.88 15.22 -4.86
N HIS A 52 17.75 15.81 -3.67
CA HIS A 52 18.86 16.43 -2.95
C HIS A 52 19.95 15.41 -2.61
N HIS A 53 19.56 14.28 -2.02
CA HIS A 53 20.50 13.21 -1.67
C HIS A 53 21.16 12.59 -2.91
N ARG A 54 20.42 12.46 -4.02
CA ARG A 54 20.98 11.94 -5.28
C ARG A 54 22.02 12.89 -5.86
N ARG A 55 21.79 14.22 -5.81
CA ARG A 55 22.80 15.20 -6.27
C ARG A 55 24.09 15.12 -5.46
N GLN A 56 24.00 14.89 -4.15
CA GLN A 56 25.17 14.80 -3.27
C GLN A 56 25.98 13.52 -3.44
N ASN A 57 25.33 12.40 -3.80
CA ASN A 57 25.95 11.07 -3.82
C ASN A 57 25.96 10.42 -5.21
N TYR A 58 25.89 11.22 -6.28
CA TYR A 58 25.90 10.68 -7.64
C TYR A 58 27.30 10.20 -8.03
N ASN A 59 27.52 8.89 -7.97
CA ASN A 59 28.73 8.27 -8.48
C ASN A 59 28.43 7.70 -9.89
N PRO A 60 29.01 8.25 -10.97
CA PRO A 60 28.69 7.83 -12.35
C PRO A 60 29.09 6.37 -12.63
N SER A 61 29.98 5.81 -11.81
CA SER A 61 30.61 4.50 -12.02
C SER A 61 29.75 3.28 -11.67
N THR A 62 28.49 3.45 -11.26
CA THR A 62 27.56 2.34 -10.95
C THR A 62 26.35 2.29 -11.87
N ALA A 63 26.21 3.26 -12.79
CA ALA A 63 25.03 3.40 -13.65
C ALA A 63 24.89 2.28 -14.71
N TYR A 64 25.99 1.61 -15.05
CA TYR A 64 26.06 0.56 -16.07
C TYR A 64 25.75 -0.85 -15.55
N LEU A 65 25.70 -1.07 -14.25
CA LEU A 65 25.30 -2.36 -13.64
C LEU A 65 23.77 -2.48 -13.52
N ARG A 66 23.02 -2.17 -14.58
CA ARG A 66 21.58 -2.51 -14.60
C ARG A 66 21.41 -4.00 -14.82
N PHE A 67 21.40 -4.73 -13.72
CA PHE A 67 21.09 -6.15 -13.67
C PHE A 67 19.66 -6.44 -14.15
N VAL A 68 19.53 -7.50 -14.94
CA VAL A 68 18.26 -8.14 -15.27
C VAL A 68 17.90 -9.06 -14.10
N PRO A 69 16.79 -8.82 -13.37
CA PRO A 69 16.44 -9.66 -12.23
C PRO A 69 16.14 -11.08 -12.69
N ARG A 70 16.76 -12.08 -12.05
CA ARG A 70 16.37 -13.49 -12.19
C ARG A 70 14.92 -13.65 -11.75
N TRP A 71 14.04 -13.95 -12.70
CA TRP A 71 12.62 -14.23 -12.45
C TRP A 71 12.48 -15.40 -11.49
N SER A 72 12.02 -15.14 -10.26
CA SER A 72 11.54 -16.22 -9.42
C SER A 72 10.04 -16.29 -9.55
N TRP A 73 9.53 -17.48 -9.81
CA TRP A 73 8.11 -17.72 -9.98
C TRP A 73 7.30 -17.28 -8.75
N GLY A 74 7.81 -17.54 -7.54
CA GLY A 74 7.16 -17.13 -6.30
C GLY A 74 7.01 -15.60 -6.13
N TYR A 75 7.97 -14.81 -6.64
CA TYR A 75 7.83 -13.35 -6.63
C TYR A 75 6.74 -12.88 -7.59
N ILE A 76 6.66 -13.49 -8.77
CA ILE A 76 5.62 -13.19 -9.77
C ILE A 76 4.25 -13.51 -9.18
N VAL A 77 4.08 -14.70 -8.60
CA VAL A 77 2.81 -15.09 -7.98
C VAL A 77 2.42 -14.12 -6.87
N ALA A 78 3.33 -13.80 -5.94
CA ALA A 78 3.05 -12.86 -4.86
C ALA A 78 2.71 -11.44 -5.36
N ALA A 79 3.39 -10.97 -6.40
CA ALA A 79 3.09 -9.68 -7.03
C ALA A 79 1.73 -9.68 -7.75
N THR A 80 1.41 -10.76 -8.48
CA THR A 80 0.08 -10.92 -9.12
C THR A 80 -1.03 -10.90 -8.08
N VAL A 81 -0.87 -11.68 -7.00
CA VAL A 81 -1.82 -11.72 -5.89
C VAL A 81 -1.98 -10.32 -5.27
N TYR A 82 -0.89 -9.60 -5.02
CA TYR A 82 -0.92 -8.22 -4.52
C TYR A 82 -1.78 -7.29 -5.39
N TYR A 83 -1.59 -7.30 -6.71
CA TYR A 83 -2.40 -6.46 -7.61
C TYR A 83 -3.86 -6.89 -7.68
N LEU A 84 -4.14 -8.20 -7.64
CA LEU A 84 -5.51 -8.71 -7.57
C LEU A 84 -6.23 -8.21 -6.32
N PHE A 85 -5.56 -8.20 -5.17
CA PHE A 85 -6.14 -7.68 -3.92
C PHE A 85 -6.43 -6.18 -4.00
N ILE A 86 -5.59 -5.37 -4.66
CA ILE A 86 -5.87 -3.94 -4.89
C ILE A 86 -7.12 -3.76 -5.75
N ILE A 87 -7.24 -4.52 -6.84
CA ILE A 87 -8.41 -4.47 -7.73
C ILE A 87 -9.66 -4.92 -6.98
N ALA A 88 -9.59 -6.01 -6.21
CA ALA A 88 -10.69 -6.48 -5.38
C ALA A 88 -11.16 -5.41 -4.38
N ASN A 89 -10.22 -4.69 -3.77
CA ASN A 89 -10.54 -3.61 -2.83
C ASN A 89 -11.21 -2.42 -3.53
N ALA A 90 -10.75 -2.06 -4.74
CA ALA A 90 -11.42 -1.06 -5.57
C ALA A 90 -12.85 -1.46 -5.96
N LEU A 91 -13.08 -2.74 -6.26
CA LEU A 91 -14.42 -3.28 -6.56
C LEU A 91 -15.31 -3.25 -5.31
N MET A 92 -14.80 -3.63 -4.14
CA MET A 92 -15.54 -3.53 -2.88
C MET A 92 -15.92 -2.09 -2.55
N LEU A 93 -15.01 -1.14 -2.77
CA LEU A 93 -15.29 0.29 -2.63
C LEU A 93 -16.39 0.75 -3.61
N THR A 94 -16.39 0.23 -4.85
CA THR A 94 -17.45 0.49 -5.83
C THR A 94 -18.79 -0.03 -5.33
N LEU A 95 -18.82 -1.27 -4.82
CA LEU A 95 -20.03 -1.87 -4.27
C LEU A 95 -20.59 -1.07 -3.10
N GLU A 96 -19.73 -0.61 -2.18
CA GLU A 96 -20.16 0.24 -1.08
C GLU A 96 -20.81 1.54 -1.59
N ILE A 97 -20.17 2.23 -2.53
CA ILE A 97 -20.68 3.49 -3.09
C ILE A 97 -22.05 3.28 -3.77
N VAL A 98 -22.17 2.25 -4.62
CA VAL A 98 -23.43 1.93 -5.31
C VAL A 98 -24.51 1.56 -4.31
N ARG A 99 -24.20 0.75 -3.29
CA ARG A 99 -25.17 0.36 -2.26
C ARG A 99 -25.63 1.55 -1.42
N LEU A 100 -24.73 2.48 -1.08
CA LEU A 100 -25.08 3.73 -0.40
C LEU A 100 -25.93 4.66 -1.27
N GLU A 101 -25.66 4.72 -2.57
CA GLU A 101 -26.45 5.50 -3.52
C GLU A 101 -27.89 4.97 -3.64
N LEU A 102 -28.08 3.64 -3.68
CA LEU A 102 -29.38 2.99 -3.78
C LEU A 102 -30.31 3.29 -2.60
N ILE A 103 -29.75 3.62 -1.43
CA ILE A 103 -30.52 4.05 -0.25
C ILE A 103 -30.48 5.59 -0.06
N HIS A 104 -30.05 6.34 -1.08
CA HIS A 104 -29.91 7.79 -1.09
C HIS A 104 -29.15 8.35 0.13
N PHE A 105 -28.12 7.63 0.57
CA PHE A 105 -27.30 8.03 1.71
C PHE A 105 -26.15 8.92 1.26
N GLY A 106 -25.72 9.85 2.12
CA GLY A 106 -24.55 10.68 1.86
C GLY A 106 -23.29 9.82 1.66
N ILE A 107 -22.67 9.93 0.48
CA ILE A 107 -21.46 9.19 0.09
C ILE A 107 -20.19 9.85 0.69
N GLY A 108 -20.28 11.10 1.17
CA GLY A 108 -19.14 11.81 1.77
C GLY A 108 -17.95 11.93 0.81
N LEU A 109 -16.73 11.77 1.34
CA LEU A 109 -15.49 11.76 0.55
C LEU A 109 -14.97 10.33 0.28
N ILE A 110 -15.82 9.30 0.44
CA ILE A 110 -15.47 7.91 0.15
C ILE A 110 -14.85 7.71 -1.25
N PRO A 111 -15.31 8.37 -2.34
CA PRO A 111 -14.71 8.22 -3.66
C PRO A 111 -13.25 8.69 -3.71
N PHE A 112 -12.82 9.55 -2.79
CA PHE A 112 -11.42 9.95 -2.71
C PHE A 112 -10.49 8.80 -2.33
N VAL A 113 -11.02 7.71 -1.76
CA VAL A 113 -10.25 6.50 -1.44
C VAL A 113 -9.61 5.87 -2.68
N TYR A 114 -10.22 6.03 -3.87
CA TYR A 114 -9.59 5.61 -5.13
C TYR A 114 -8.24 6.28 -5.38
N ALA A 115 -8.06 7.54 -4.97
CA ALA A 115 -6.77 8.22 -5.13
C ALA A 115 -5.68 7.51 -4.33
N GLY A 116 -5.98 7.07 -3.10
CA GLY A 116 -5.05 6.28 -2.28
C GLY A 116 -4.69 4.94 -2.94
N LEU A 117 -5.68 4.21 -3.44
CA LEU A 117 -5.46 2.93 -4.14
C LEU A 117 -4.59 3.13 -5.39
N LEU A 118 -4.87 4.16 -6.19
CA LEU A 118 -4.10 4.48 -7.40
C LEU A 118 -2.67 4.89 -7.06
N ILE A 119 -2.46 5.72 -6.03
CA ILE A 119 -1.12 6.10 -5.58
C ILE A 119 -0.34 4.87 -5.12
N GLY A 120 -0.94 4.03 -4.27
CA GLY A 120 -0.32 2.81 -3.76
C GLY A 120 0.07 1.84 -4.88
N LEU A 121 -0.84 1.65 -5.84
CA LEU A 121 -0.65 0.86 -7.05
C LEU A 121 0.50 1.40 -7.90
N LEU A 122 0.47 2.68 -8.25
CA LEU A 122 1.46 3.31 -9.11
C LEU A 122 2.85 3.33 -8.46
N LEU A 123 2.94 3.61 -7.16
CA LEU A 123 4.20 3.56 -6.43
C LEU A 123 4.76 2.15 -6.39
N HIS A 124 3.93 1.12 -6.18
CA HIS A 124 4.42 -0.26 -6.20
C HIS A 124 4.84 -0.69 -7.61
N TRP A 125 3.99 -0.45 -8.61
CA TRP A 125 4.25 -0.80 -10.01
C TRP A 125 5.54 -0.17 -10.53
N THR A 126 5.72 1.11 -10.25
CA THR A 126 6.88 1.86 -10.74
C THR A 126 8.10 1.70 -9.83
N GLU A 127 7.99 0.97 -8.71
CA GLU A 127 8.99 0.92 -7.65
C GLU A 127 9.41 2.33 -7.17
N GLY A 128 8.42 3.21 -6.99
CA GLY A 128 8.58 4.63 -6.65
C GLY A 128 9.16 5.46 -7.81
N ALA A 129 8.90 5.05 -9.06
CA ALA A 129 9.49 5.55 -10.31
C ALA A 129 10.99 5.24 -10.49
N LYS A 130 11.34 3.95 -10.47
CA LYS A 130 12.68 3.37 -10.67
C LYS A 130 13.68 3.77 -9.58
N GLY A 131 13.22 3.75 -8.32
CA GLY A 131 14.04 4.09 -7.17
C GLY A 131 14.34 5.58 -7.00
N ARG A 132 13.66 6.46 -7.76
CA ARG A 132 13.85 7.91 -7.65
C ARG A 132 13.30 8.47 -6.34
N ILE A 133 12.24 7.89 -5.79
CA ILE A 133 11.65 8.28 -4.51
C ILE A 133 12.14 7.32 -3.43
N ARG A 134 13.11 7.74 -2.63
CA ARG A 134 13.58 6.98 -1.47
C ARG A 134 12.48 7.02 -0.40
N GLY A 135 12.08 5.85 0.09
CA GLY A 135 11.02 5.74 1.10
C GLY A 135 9.59 5.61 0.55
N TRP A 136 9.40 5.40 -0.76
CA TRP A 136 8.06 5.19 -1.36
C TRP A 136 7.26 4.07 -0.68
N GLN A 137 7.93 3.04 -0.15
CA GLN A 137 7.28 1.96 0.60
C GLN A 137 6.57 2.48 1.85
N ALA A 138 7.13 3.49 2.53
CA ALA A 138 6.51 4.09 3.71
C ALA A 138 5.19 4.79 3.35
N VAL A 139 5.12 5.44 2.18
CA VAL A 139 3.88 6.03 1.67
C VAL A 139 2.83 4.93 1.44
N ASN A 140 3.21 3.82 0.81
CA ASN A 140 2.32 2.67 0.63
C ASN A 140 1.83 2.12 1.97
N TYR A 141 2.71 1.98 2.97
CA TYR A 141 2.29 1.56 4.32
C TYR A 141 1.27 2.49 4.95
N ILE A 142 1.46 3.80 4.84
CA ILE A 142 0.51 4.78 5.38
C ILE A 142 -0.86 4.60 4.73
N ILE A 143 -0.91 4.36 3.42
CA ILE A 143 -2.16 4.10 2.69
C ILE A 143 -2.80 2.80 3.18
N TRP A 144 -2.05 1.69 3.24
CA TRP A 144 -2.61 0.39 3.62
C TRP A 144 -3.03 0.32 5.09
N ILE A 145 -2.16 0.71 6.02
CA ILE A 145 -2.46 0.72 7.45
C ILE A 145 -3.54 1.74 7.78
N GLY A 146 -3.51 2.92 7.14
CA GLY A 146 -4.57 3.91 7.25
C GLY A 146 -5.91 3.37 6.75
N GLY A 147 -5.92 2.63 5.64
CA GLY A 147 -7.12 1.95 5.12
C GLY A 147 -7.70 0.94 6.11
N ILE A 148 -6.85 0.13 6.76
CA ILE A 148 -7.28 -0.80 7.84
C ILE A 148 -7.89 0.00 8.99
N ALA A 149 -7.16 0.99 9.51
CA ALA A 149 -7.60 1.77 10.68
C ALA A 149 -8.94 2.45 10.44
N MET A 150 -9.12 3.11 9.29
CA MET A 150 -10.37 3.78 8.95
C MET A 150 -11.52 2.80 8.75
N SER A 151 -11.26 1.63 8.15
CA SER A 151 -12.28 0.57 8.02
C SER A 151 -12.73 0.05 9.40
N VAL A 152 -11.79 -0.15 10.33
CA VAL A 152 -12.10 -0.56 11.71
C VAL A 152 -12.90 0.51 12.46
N ILE A 153 -12.50 1.78 12.36
CA ILE A 153 -13.24 2.90 12.96
C ILE A 153 -14.67 2.94 12.43
N LYS A 154 -14.84 2.74 11.12
CA LYS A 154 -16.16 2.74 10.47
C LYS A 154 -17.03 1.57 10.93
N VAL A 155 -16.48 0.36 11.03
CA VAL A 155 -17.19 -0.80 11.60
C VAL A 155 -17.60 -0.54 13.05
N ALA A 156 -16.69 -0.01 13.88
CA ALA A 156 -16.98 0.31 15.27
C ALA A 156 -18.07 1.40 15.41
N GLY A 157 -18.08 2.39 14.52
CA GLY A 157 -19.14 3.39 14.45
C GLY A 157 -20.50 2.78 14.08
N LEU A 158 -20.53 1.90 13.08
CA LEU A 158 -21.76 1.24 12.63
C LEU A 158 -22.36 0.30 13.69
N ASP A 159 -21.52 -0.41 14.45
CA ASP A 159 -21.97 -1.27 15.55
C ASP A 159 -22.67 -0.45 16.67
N LYS A 160 -22.17 0.76 16.91
CA LYS A 160 -22.72 1.68 17.91
C LYS A 160 -23.98 2.43 17.45
N GLU A 161 -24.17 2.62 16.15
CA GLU A 161 -25.42 3.19 15.59
C GLU A 161 -26.64 2.29 15.86
N GLY A 162 -26.46 1.01 16.17
CA GLY A 162 -27.54 0.11 16.59
C GLY A 162 -28.24 -0.57 15.42
N ILE A 163 -28.27 -1.90 15.47
CA ILE A 163 -28.70 -2.80 14.38
C ILE A 163 -30.12 -2.53 13.88
N ASN A 164 -30.99 -1.88 14.68
CA ASN A 164 -32.42 -1.69 14.38
C ASN A 164 -32.73 -0.53 13.42
N LEU A 165 -31.80 0.40 13.15
CA LEU A 165 -32.10 1.59 12.34
C LEU A 165 -32.29 1.32 10.83
N ARG A 166 -31.82 0.17 10.31
CA ARG A 166 -31.82 -0.10 8.85
C ARG A 166 -32.20 -1.53 8.44
N LYS A 167 -32.83 -2.32 9.32
CA LYS A 167 -33.16 -3.74 9.08
C LYS A 167 -34.06 -4.00 7.87
N GLU A 168 -34.90 -3.04 7.47
CA GLU A 168 -35.83 -3.19 6.33
C GLU A 168 -35.37 -2.49 5.05
N SER A 169 -34.16 -1.92 5.03
CA SER A 169 -33.63 -1.25 3.83
C SER A 169 -32.98 -2.23 2.85
N LYS A 170 -32.83 -1.82 1.58
CA LYS A 170 -32.10 -2.58 0.55
C LYS A 170 -30.60 -2.77 0.84
N TYR A 171 -30.07 -2.13 1.89
CA TYR A 171 -28.68 -2.28 2.33
C TYR A 171 -28.63 -2.24 3.87
N PRO A 172 -28.87 -3.39 4.54
CA PRO A 172 -28.89 -3.46 5.99
C PRO A 172 -27.50 -3.23 6.58
N LEU A 173 -27.46 -2.74 7.83
CA LEU A 173 -26.20 -2.43 8.53
C LEU A 173 -25.27 -3.65 8.65
N SER A 174 -25.82 -4.86 8.77
CA SER A 174 -25.07 -6.12 8.77
C SER A 174 -24.21 -6.29 7.51
N ASP A 175 -24.83 -6.06 6.35
CA ASP A 175 -24.15 -6.17 5.05
C ASP A 175 -23.09 -5.09 4.91
N GLN A 176 -23.40 -3.87 5.37
CA GLN A 176 -22.44 -2.76 5.37
C GLN A 176 -21.22 -3.04 6.25
N VAL A 177 -21.42 -3.57 7.46
CA VAL A 177 -20.33 -3.97 8.35
C VAL A 177 -19.48 -5.06 7.72
N THR A 178 -20.11 -6.02 7.05
CA THR A 178 -19.40 -7.13 6.39
C THR A 178 -18.59 -6.63 5.21
N ASP A 179 -19.15 -5.78 4.34
CA ASP A 179 -18.43 -5.19 3.21
C ASP A 179 -17.18 -4.43 3.67
N ILE A 180 -17.32 -3.62 4.72
CA ILE A 180 -16.20 -2.83 5.28
C ILE A 180 -15.18 -3.73 5.98
N ALA A 181 -15.62 -4.76 6.69
CA ALA A 181 -14.71 -5.74 7.31
C ALA A 181 -13.90 -6.50 6.24
N VAL A 182 -14.52 -6.87 5.12
CA VAL A 182 -13.84 -7.46 3.97
C VAL A 182 -12.80 -6.48 3.41
N MET A 183 -13.15 -5.21 3.20
CA MET A 183 -12.18 -4.18 2.77
C MET A 183 -10.99 -4.06 3.74
N ALA A 184 -11.22 -4.07 5.05
CA ALA A 184 -10.16 -4.07 6.06
C ALA A 184 -9.23 -5.29 5.92
N GLY A 185 -9.79 -6.47 5.71
CA GLY A 185 -9.05 -7.70 5.47
C GLY A 185 -8.20 -7.63 4.19
N LEU A 186 -8.77 -7.11 3.09
CA LEU A 186 -8.03 -6.91 1.84
C LEU A 186 -6.84 -5.95 2.06
N TYR A 187 -7.04 -4.82 2.75
CA TYR A 187 -5.95 -3.91 3.11
C TYR A 187 -4.87 -4.58 3.96
N ALA A 188 -5.23 -5.43 4.92
CA ALA A 188 -4.29 -6.16 5.76
C ALA A 188 -3.43 -7.13 4.94
N VAL A 189 -4.04 -7.89 4.03
CA VAL A 189 -3.31 -8.80 3.13
C VAL A 189 -2.36 -8.02 2.21
N ILE A 190 -2.82 -6.91 1.64
CA ILE A 190 -1.97 -6.02 0.82
C ILE A 190 -0.77 -5.50 1.64
N ALA A 191 -1.00 -5.07 2.88
CA ALA A 191 0.07 -4.58 3.77
C ALA A 191 1.11 -5.67 4.04
N VAL A 192 0.68 -6.90 4.35
CA VAL A 192 1.58 -8.05 4.56
C VAL A 192 2.37 -8.36 3.29
N LEU A 193 1.71 -8.41 2.13
CA LEU A 193 2.37 -8.65 0.85
C LEU A 193 3.38 -7.54 0.50
N GLU A 194 3.10 -6.28 0.82
CA GLU A 194 4.06 -5.18 0.68
C GLU A 194 5.33 -5.42 1.50
N VAL A 195 5.19 -5.91 2.75
CA VAL A 195 6.33 -6.33 3.60
C VAL A 195 7.13 -7.43 2.89
N VAL A 196 6.45 -8.51 2.51
CA VAL A 196 7.08 -9.71 1.95
C VAL A 196 7.82 -9.38 0.66
N LEU A 197 7.16 -8.70 -0.28
CA LEU A 197 7.76 -8.25 -1.53
C LEU A 197 8.88 -7.24 -1.29
N GLY A 198 8.75 -6.37 -0.28
CA GLY A 198 9.78 -5.44 0.16
C GLY A 198 11.05 -6.15 0.65
N VAL A 199 10.90 -7.11 1.58
CA VAL A 199 12.00 -7.91 2.13
C VAL A 199 12.66 -8.74 1.04
N TRP A 200 11.88 -9.37 0.16
CA TRP A 200 12.41 -10.16 -0.96
C TRP A 200 13.24 -9.29 -1.91
N ARG A 201 12.77 -8.08 -2.24
CA ARG A 201 13.52 -7.10 -3.05
C ARG A 201 14.80 -6.61 -2.37
N ARG A 202 14.84 -6.51 -1.05
CA ARG A 202 16.07 -6.15 -0.31
C ARG A 202 17.09 -7.28 -0.34
N ARG A 203 16.67 -8.51 -0.04
CA ARG A 203 17.56 -9.69 -0.08
C ARG A 203 18.24 -9.88 -1.43
N ARG A 204 17.48 -9.75 -2.52
CA ARG A 204 18.04 -9.85 -3.89
C ARG A 204 19.08 -8.79 -4.21
N ARG A 205 18.97 -7.59 -3.63
CA ARG A 205 19.99 -6.55 -3.82
C ARG A 205 21.28 -6.89 -3.09
N SER A 206 21.18 -7.43 -1.87
CA SER A 206 22.34 -7.84 -1.08
C SER A 206 23.08 -9.05 -1.64
N GLU A 207 22.39 -10.04 -2.21
CA GLU A 207 23.01 -11.20 -2.86
C GLU A 207 23.88 -10.82 -4.07
N VAL A 208 23.60 -9.67 -4.71
CA VAL A 208 24.31 -9.20 -5.90
C VAL A 208 25.53 -8.33 -5.55
N GLU A 209 25.56 -7.70 -4.37
CA GLU A 209 26.69 -6.88 -3.91
C GLU A 209 27.86 -7.70 -3.35
N MET A 210 27.69 -9.01 -3.13
CA MET A 210 28.78 -9.89 -2.67
C MET A 210 29.67 -10.27 -3.88
N PRO A 211 30.94 -9.82 -3.94
CA PRO A 211 31.84 -10.24 -5.01
C PRO A 211 32.03 -11.77 -4.94
N PRO A 212 32.19 -12.46 -6.08
CA PRO A 212 32.56 -13.86 -6.07
C PRO A 212 33.84 -14.01 -5.23
N SER A 213 33.83 -14.97 -4.30
CA SER A 213 35.03 -15.32 -3.54
C SER A 213 36.19 -15.55 -4.51
N PRO A 214 37.41 -15.07 -4.21
CA PRO A 214 38.55 -15.34 -5.08
C PRO A 214 38.71 -16.86 -5.17
N GLN A 215 38.40 -17.41 -6.34
CA GLN A 215 38.76 -18.77 -6.69
C GLN A 215 40.27 -18.85 -6.51
N ARG A 216 40.73 -19.73 -5.62
CA ARG A 216 42.16 -20.06 -5.50
C ARG A 216 42.65 -20.44 -6.90
N GLU A 217 43.51 -19.60 -7.47
CA GLU A 217 44.29 -19.99 -8.64
C GLU A 217 45.03 -21.29 -8.34
N PRO A 218 44.96 -22.31 -9.21
CA PRO A 218 45.85 -23.45 -9.11
C PRO A 218 47.28 -22.96 -9.38
N THR A 219 48.13 -23.11 -8.37
CA THR A 219 49.58 -22.85 -8.47
C THR A 219 50.17 -23.55 -9.69
N PRO A 220 50.96 -22.85 -10.53
CA PRO A 220 51.62 -23.50 -11.65
C PRO A 220 52.68 -24.47 -11.11
N PHE A 221 52.49 -25.75 -11.41
CA PHE A 221 53.45 -26.80 -11.15
C PHE A 221 54.67 -26.54 -12.06
N MET A 222 55.80 -26.13 -11.49
CA MET A 222 57.07 -26.07 -12.20
C MET A 222 57.52 -27.51 -12.48
N GLU A 223 57.32 -27.96 -13.72
CA GLU A 223 57.92 -29.19 -14.23
C GLU A 223 59.38 -28.89 -14.61
N SER A 224 60.29 -29.33 -13.76
CA SER A 224 61.74 -29.26 -13.96
C SER A 224 62.13 -30.15 -15.14
N ALA A 225 62.35 -29.55 -16.31
CA ALA A 225 62.94 -30.25 -17.44
C ALA A 225 64.38 -30.67 -17.12
N GLU A 226 64.60 -31.97 -17.05
CA GLU A 226 65.92 -32.60 -16.98
C GLU A 226 66.76 -32.24 -18.21
N LEU A 227 67.84 -31.51 -17.99
CA LEU A 227 68.86 -31.24 -18.99
C LEU A 227 69.84 -32.44 -19.05
N GLY A 228 69.46 -33.47 -19.81
CA GLY A 228 70.32 -34.59 -20.18
C GLY A 228 71.43 -34.13 -21.14
N ARG A 229 72.63 -33.93 -20.62
CA ARG A 229 73.86 -33.63 -21.38
C ARG A 229 74.47 -34.96 -21.87
N LYS A 230 74.55 -35.14 -23.20
CA LYS A 230 75.51 -36.03 -23.88
C LYS A 230 76.35 -35.20 -24.81
#